data_AF-A0A9Q0SZB8-F1
#
_entry.id   AF-A0A9Q0SZB8-F1
#
_cell.length_a   1.000
_cell.length_b   1.000
_cell.length_c   1.000
_cell.angle_alpha   90.00
_cell.angle_beta   90.00
_cell.angle_gamma   90.00
#
_symmetry.space_group_name_H-M   'P 1'
#
loop_
_entity.id
_entity.type
_entity.pdbx_description
1 polymer ?
#
loop_
_entity_poly.entity_id
_entity_poly.type
_entity_poly.pdbx_seq_one_letter_code
_entity_poly.pdbx_strand_id
1 'polypeptide(L)'
;METQLAELERLQTRILNRISELELSISPQNNNNNNLSACDGGDTTEARLSTILRSNGVNDFTFKKVPSDYYDWPIESRRDILGAASIDHLCKSIVL
;
A
#
# COMPACT_ATOMS: atom_id res chain seq x y z
N MET A 1 -0.61 37.28 32.38
CA MET A 1 -1.57 36.69 31.42
C MET A 1 -1.01 36.73 30.00
N GLU A 2 -0.50 37.89 29.54
CA GLU A 2 0.16 38.02 28.22
C GLU A 2 1.42 37.16 28.04
N THR A 3 2.23 36.97 29.09
CA THR A 3 3.47 36.17 29.03
C THR A 3 3.20 34.69 28.78
N GLN A 4 2.17 34.14 29.43
CA GLN A 4 1.73 32.75 29.22
C GLN A 4 1.15 32.55 27.81
N LEU A 5 0.45 33.56 27.30
CA LEU A 5 -0.10 33.53 25.95
C LEU A 5 1.02 33.54 24.89
N ALA A 6 2.04 34.39 25.06
CA ALA A 6 3.19 34.44 24.17
C ALA A 6 4.03 33.15 24.20
N GLU A 7 4.12 32.48 25.34
CA GLU A 7 4.79 31.18 25.46
C GLU A 7 4.01 30.07 24.74
N LEU A 8 2.69 30.06 24.86
CA LEU A 8 1.82 29.14 24.15
C LEU A 8 1.92 29.32 22.63
N GLU A 9 1.89 30.55 22.14
CA GLU A 9 2.01 30.85 20.72
C GLU A 9 3.36 30.37 20.15
N ARG A 10 4.45 30.57 20.90
CA ARG A 10 5.78 30.06 20.54
C ARG A 10 5.81 28.54 20.48
N LEU A 11 5.20 27.87 21.46
CA LEU A 11 5.12 26.41 21.49
C LEU A 11 4.30 25.86 20.33
N GLN A 12 3.12 26.44 20.06
CA GLN A 12 2.27 26.05 18.95
C GLN A 12 2.97 26.21 17.61
N THR A 13 3.63 27.35 17.38
CA THR A 13 4.39 27.62 16.15
C THR A 13 5.52 26.60 15.97
N ARG A 14 6.22 26.26 17.06
CA ARG A 14 7.28 25.23 17.03
C ARG A 14 6.73 23.84 16.69
N ILE A 15 5.58 23.48 17.27
CA ILE A 15 4.92 22.19 16.99
C ILE A 15 4.51 22.12 15.53
N LEU A 16 3.85 23.16 15.00
CA LEU A 16 3.42 23.23 13.61
C LEU A 16 4.60 23.14 12.63
N ASN A 17 5.70 23.85 12.90
CA ASN A 17 6.91 23.75 12.07
C ASN A 17 7.49 22.33 12.06
N ARG A 18 7.55 21.68 13.22
CA ARG A 18 8.07 20.32 13.32
C ARG A 18 7.17 19.29 12.65
N ILE A 19 5.85 19.48 12.71
CA ILE A 19 4.90 18.66 11.94
C ILE A 19 5.14 18.87 10.44
N SER A 20 5.28 20.11 9.97
CA SER A 20 5.55 20.38 8.55
C SER A 20 6.87 19.77 8.05
N GLU A 21 7.93 19.82 8.85
CA GLU A 21 9.20 19.14 8.54
C GLU A 21 9.04 17.60 8.49
N LEU A 22 8.27 17.04 9.43
CA LEU A 22 7.97 15.60 9.44
C LEU A 22 7.10 15.21 8.24
N GLU A 23 6.11 16.02 7.89
CA GLU A 23 5.29 15.80 6.70
C GLU A 23 6.11 15.90 5.42
N LEU A 24 7.07 16.82 5.31
CA LEU A 24 7.97 16.90 4.15
C LEU A 24 8.92 15.69 4.05
N SER A 25 9.39 15.18 5.19
CA SER A 25 10.28 14.01 5.23
C SER A 25 9.57 12.67 5.06
N ILE A 26 8.32 12.57 5.54
CA ILE A 26 7.46 11.39 5.45
C ILE A 26 6.63 11.41 4.17
N SER A 27 6.42 12.59 3.56
CA SER A 27 5.76 12.71 2.26
C SER A 27 6.50 11.75 1.35
N PRO A 28 5.84 10.65 0.94
CA PRO A 28 6.47 9.67 0.09
C PRO A 28 6.90 10.49 -1.11
N GLN A 29 8.21 10.57 -1.34
CA GLN A 29 8.74 11.21 -2.53
C GLN A 29 7.81 10.82 -3.63
N ASN A 30 7.11 11.84 -4.10
CA ASN A 30 6.30 11.84 -5.27
C ASN A 30 7.25 11.37 -6.36
N ASN A 31 7.34 10.04 -6.52
CA ASN A 31 8.07 9.36 -7.57
C ASN A 31 7.19 9.55 -8.82
N ASN A 32 7.04 10.82 -9.18
CA ASN A 32 6.67 11.32 -10.50
C ASN A 32 7.81 11.05 -11.48
N ASN A 33 8.44 9.87 -11.39
CA ASN A 33 9.07 9.25 -12.51
C ASN A 33 7.96 8.47 -13.21
N ASN A 34 7.16 9.22 -13.96
CA ASN A 34 6.32 8.74 -15.06
C ASN A 34 7.21 8.18 -16.20
N ASN A 35 8.15 7.32 -15.86
CA ASN A 35 8.81 6.45 -16.80
C ASN A 35 8.27 5.04 -16.52
N LEU A 36 7.28 4.68 -17.32
CA LEU A 36 7.02 3.31 -17.78
C LEU A 36 8.28 2.75 -18.51
N SER A 37 9.47 2.89 -17.92
CA SER A 37 10.67 2.24 -18.40
C SER A 37 10.56 0.78 -18.02
N ALA A 38 9.97 0.04 -18.95
CA ALA A 38 10.35 -1.34 -19.21
C ALA A 38 11.88 -1.38 -19.38
N CYS A 39 12.61 -1.63 -18.30
CA CYS A 39 14.02 -1.98 -18.36
C CYS A 39 14.31 -3.12 -17.39
N ASP A 40 14.15 -4.33 -17.95
CA ASP A 40 15.19 -5.37 -17.94
C ASP A 40 15.98 -5.53 -16.64
N GLY A 41 15.38 -6.25 -15.70
CA GLY A 41 16.00 -6.59 -14.42
C GLY A 41 15.14 -7.53 -13.57
N GLY A 42 14.71 -8.67 -14.13
CA GLY A 42 14.09 -9.75 -13.34
C GLY A 42 12.79 -9.39 -12.61
N ASP A 43 11.96 -8.54 -13.22
CA ASP A 43 10.79 -7.96 -12.55
C ASP A 43 9.63 -8.96 -12.50
N THR A 44 9.49 -9.65 -11.37
CA THR A 44 8.39 -10.61 -11.17
C THR A 44 7.04 -9.90 -11.26
N THR A 45 6.00 -10.57 -11.77
CA THR A 45 4.63 -10.03 -11.81
C THR A 45 4.19 -9.49 -10.44
N GLU A 46 4.66 -10.12 -9.36
CA GLU A 46 4.45 -9.69 -7.98
C GLU A 46 5.04 -8.30 -7.68
N ALA A 47 6.28 -8.02 -8.09
CA ALA A 47 6.91 -6.71 -7.91
C ALA A 47 6.14 -5.61 -8.66
N ARG A 48 5.75 -5.89 -9.92
CA ARG A 48 4.92 -4.97 -10.71
C ARG A 48 3.58 -4.67 -10.03
N LEU A 49 2.86 -5.71 -9.59
CA LEU A 49 1.56 -5.54 -8.91
C LEU A 49 1.70 -4.86 -7.55
N SER A 50 2.77 -5.17 -6.79
CA SER A 50 3.06 -4.52 -5.50
C SER A 50 3.23 -3.01 -5.66
N THR A 51 3.95 -2.58 -6.69
CA THR A 51 4.15 -1.16 -7.01
C THR A 51 2.82 -0.47 -7.35
N ILE A 52 1.96 -1.11 -8.13
CA ILE A 52 0.62 -0.58 -8.48
C ILE A 52 -0.26 -0.45 -7.23
N LEU A 53 -0.27 -1.44 -6.34
CA LEU A 53 -1.09 -1.40 -5.12
C LEU A 53 -0.64 -0.25 -4.21
N ARG A 54 0.67 -0.13 -3.98
CA ARG A 54 1.24 0.93 -3.13
C ARG A 54 1.01 2.32 -3.72
N SER A 55 1.12 2.51 -5.03
CA SER A 55 0.88 3.80 -5.68
C SER A 55 -0.60 4.25 -5.58
N ASN A 56 -1.52 3.30 -5.40
CA ASN A 56 -2.94 3.57 -5.14
C ASN A 56 -3.29 3.65 -3.65
N GLY A 57 -2.30 3.69 -2.76
CA GLY A 57 -2.50 3.82 -1.31
C GLY A 57 -2.84 2.53 -0.57
N VAL A 58 -2.75 1.36 -1.23
CA VAL A 58 -2.91 0.06 -0.57
C VAL A 58 -1.57 -0.36 0.03
N ASN A 59 -1.46 -0.27 1.35
CA ASN A 59 -0.21 -0.49 2.07
C ASN A 59 -0.07 -1.91 2.66
N ASP A 60 -1.18 -2.62 2.83
CA ASP A 60 -1.21 -3.96 3.42
C ASP A 60 -1.83 -4.96 2.44
N PHE A 61 -1.00 -5.87 1.95
CA PHE A 61 -1.39 -6.94 1.02
C PHE A 61 -0.36 -8.07 1.06
N THR A 62 -0.78 -9.27 0.65
CA THR A 62 0.11 -10.43 0.53
C THR A 62 -0.22 -11.20 -0.74
N PHE A 63 0.80 -11.55 -1.50
CA PHE A 63 0.66 -12.43 -2.66
C PHE A 63 0.85 -13.89 -2.23
N LYS A 64 -0.04 -14.76 -2.72
CA LYS A 64 0.06 -16.21 -2.52
C LYS A 64 0.21 -16.90 -3.87
N LYS A 65 1.24 -17.74 -3.99
CA LYS A 65 1.38 -18.67 -5.11
C LYS A 65 0.53 -19.90 -4.81
N VAL A 66 -0.25 -20.31 -5.79
CA VAL A 66 -1.12 -21.50 -5.72
C VAL A 66 -0.76 -22.46 -6.85
N PRO A 67 -1.06 -23.76 -6.72
CA PRO A 67 -0.91 -24.72 -7.80
C PRO A 67 -1.65 -24.32 -9.08
N SER A 68 -1.21 -24.82 -10.23
CA SER A 68 -1.80 -24.50 -11.54
C SER A 68 -3.26 -24.96 -11.68
N ASP A 69 -3.62 -26.03 -10.99
CA ASP A 69 -4.95 -26.64 -10.91
C ASP A 69 -5.86 -25.98 -9.86
N TYR A 70 -5.44 -24.86 -9.24
CA TYR A 70 -6.19 -24.15 -8.21
C TYR A 70 -7.67 -23.90 -8.54
N TYR A 71 -7.99 -23.60 -9.81
CA TYR A 71 -9.36 -23.32 -10.24
C TYR A 71 -10.22 -24.58 -10.45
N ASP A 72 -9.64 -25.77 -10.38
CA ASP A 72 -10.36 -27.05 -10.49
C ASP A 72 -10.76 -27.59 -9.10
N TRP A 73 -10.24 -27.01 -8.02
CA TRP A 73 -10.51 -27.46 -6.66
C TRP A 73 -11.90 -27.04 -6.15
N PRO A 74 -12.46 -27.74 -5.15
CA PRO A 74 -13.62 -27.27 -4.40
C PRO A 74 -13.40 -25.87 -3.82
N ILE A 75 -14.47 -25.09 -3.71
CA ILE A 75 -14.37 -23.67 -3.31
C ILE A 75 -13.89 -23.51 -1.85
N GLU A 76 -14.19 -24.51 -1.01
CA GLU A 76 -13.72 -24.63 0.37
C GLU A 76 -12.20 -24.75 0.42
N SER A 77 -11.62 -25.61 -0.43
CA SER A 77 -10.17 -25.80 -0.51
C SER A 77 -9.46 -24.53 -0.98
N ARG A 78 -10.10 -23.74 -1.86
CA ARG A 78 -9.58 -22.44 -2.30
C ARG A 78 -9.58 -21.40 -1.18
N ARG A 79 -10.65 -21.37 -0.37
CA ARG A 79 -10.71 -20.53 0.83
C ARG A 79 -9.55 -20.86 1.76
N ASP A 80 -9.32 -22.15 2.01
CA ASP A 80 -8.33 -22.62 2.98
C ASP A 80 -6.90 -22.27 2.55
N ILE A 81 -6.52 -22.52 1.29
CA ILE A 81 -5.16 -22.17 0.80
C ILE A 81 -4.94 -20.65 0.76
N LEU A 82 -5.96 -19.87 0.41
CA LEU A 82 -5.88 -18.41 0.42
C LEU A 82 -5.99 -17.82 1.82
N GLY A 83 -6.48 -18.56 2.82
CA GLY A 83 -6.68 -18.07 4.17
C GLY A 83 -7.78 -17.01 4.26
N ALA A 84 -8.81 -17.12 3.42
CA ALA A 84 -9.95 -16.20 3.43
C ALA A 84 -10.91 -16.52 4.59
N ALA A 85 -11.58 -15.49 5.13
CA ALA A 85 -12.51 -15.66 6.25
C ALA A 85 -13.76 -16.49 5.91
N SER A 86 -14.29 -16.34 4.69
CA SER A 86 -15.36 -17.17 4.14
C SER A 86 -15.21 -17.32 2.63
N ILE A 87 -16.01 -18.21 2.03
CA ILE A 87 -16.06 -18.39 0.57
C ILE A 87 -16.54 -17.11 -0.13
N ASP A 88 -17.43 -16.33 0.49
CA ASP A 88 -17.98 -15.09 -0.09
C ASP A 88 -16.92 -13.99 -0.27
N HIS A 89 -15.77 -14.11 0.40
CA HIS A 89 -14.64 -13.19 0.25
C HIS A 89 -13.72 -13.56 -0.93
N LEU A 90 -14.01 -14.65 -1.65
CA LEU A 90 -13.24 -15.05 -2.82
C LEU A 90 -13.75 -14.34 -4.07
N CYS A 91 -12.91 -13.48 -4.63
CA CYS A 91 -13.18 -12.78 -5.89
C CYS A 91 -12.38 -13.39 -7.05
N LYS A 92 -12.95 -13.36 -8.25
CA LYS A 92 -12.26 -13.74 -9.50
C LYS A 92 -12.44 -12.65 -10.55
N SER A 93 -11.33 -12.18 -11.10
CA SER A 93 -11.35 -11.38 -12.33
C SER A 93 -11.29 -12.31 -13.53
N ILE A 94 -12.26 -12.21 -14.45
CA ILE A 94 -12.32 -12.99 -15.69
C ILE A 94 -12.19 -12.02 -16.85
N VAL A 95 -11.29 -12.31 -17.78
CA VAL A 95 -11.20 -11.59 -19.05
C VAL A 95 -12.05 -12.37 -20.06
N LEU A 96 -13.01 -11.70 -20.68
CA LEU A 96 -13.91 -12.23 -21.71
C LEU A 96 -13.41 -11.84 -23.11
#